data_AF-A0A819W9S6-F1
#
_entry.id   AF-A0A819W9S6-F1
#
_cell.length_a   1.000
_cell.length_b   1.000
_cell.length_c   1.000
_cell.angle_alpha   90.00
_cell.angle_beta   90.00
_cell.angle_gamma   90.00
#
_symmetry.space_group_name_H-M   'P 1'
#
loop_
_entity.id
_entity.type
_entity.pdbx_description
1 polymer ?
#
loop_
_entity_poly.entity_id
_entity_poly.type
_entity_poly.pdbx_seq_one_letter_code
_entity_poly.pdbx_strand_id
1 'polypeptide(L)'
;MTSAFLQEYTTATNHMVKRRLSVFNPNKFRTCQSLIQYHEQRNDKIIVFSDDPFAVKIYVLKLVKPFIHGKVSHNERIQLLQNFQRNPKINTIFLSKVGDTSFDLPEANVVIQISSDGGSRRQEAQRLGRILRIKKDIININENNAFFYTLISQDTDEMNHLPKRQSFLTDQGYTYAMLTHTQIITNENQLYLSTDEEQQELLGQILKTPNDDETLPVPIRKTPSIKPIHPLFKKFRS
;
A
#
# COMPACT_ATOMS: atom_id res chain seq x y z
N MET A 1 -6.12 14.70 -1.32
CA MET A 1 -5.93 14.19 -2.71
C MET A 1 -5.28 15.26 -3.57
N THR A 2 -4.93 14.99 -4.82
CA THR A 2 -4.67 16.07 -5.79
C THR A 2 -5.99 16.74 -6.17
N SER A 3 -5.94 18.01 -6.58
CA SER A 3 -7.14 18.83 -6.84
C SER A 3 -8.04 18.20 -7.91
N ALA A 4 -7.46 17.77 -9.03
CA ALA A 4 -8.20 17.15 -10.13
C ALA A 4 -8.95 15.88 -9.71
N PHE A 5 -8.28 14.99 -8.94
CA PHE A 5 -8.92 13.77 -8.45
C PHE A 5 -10.02 14.07 -7.42
N LEU A 6 -9.84 15.09 -6.58
CA LEU A 6 -10.83 15.46 -5.58
C LEU A 6 -12.10 16.04 -6.23
N GLN A 7 -11.93 16.88 -7.25
CA GLN A 7 -13.04 17.42 -8.02
C GLN A 7 -13.91 16.29 -8.61
N GLU A 8 -13.30 15.37 -9.34
CA GLU A 8 -14.01 14.21 -9.91
C GLU A 8 -14.61 13.30 -8.83
N TYR A 9 -13.97 13.17 -7.67
CA TYR A 9 -14.51 12.40 -6.56
C TYR A 9 -15.80 13.02 -6.02
N THR A 10 -15.85 14.34 -5.87
CA THR A 10 -17.02 15.04 -5.34
C THR A 10 -18.20 15.02 -6.30
N THR A 11 -17.95 15.06 -7.61
CA THR A 11 -19.00 15.02 -8.65
C THR A 11 -19.47 13.61 -8.96
N ALA A 12 -18.64 12.59 -8.73
CA ALA A 12 -18.98 11.20 -8.99
C ALA A 12 -20.14 10.71 -8.10
N THR A 13 -21.20 10.24 -8.76
CA THR A 13 -22.34 9.57 -8.11
C THR A 13 -22.11 8.07 -7.92
N ASN A 14 -21.30 7.46 -8.78
CA ASN A 14 -20.98 6.04 -8.74
C ASN A 14 -19.92 5.73 -7.66
N HIS A 15 -20.31 4.91 -6.68
CA HIS A 15 -19.46 4.49 -5.57
C HIS A 15 -18.18 3.77 -6.01
N MET A 16 -18.22 2.97 -7.08
CA MET A 16 -17.03 2.28 -7.60
C MET A 16 -16.02 3.27 -8.18
N VAL A 17 -16.48 4.30 -8.88
CA VAL A 17 -15.63 5.37 -9.42
C VAL A 17 -15.01 6.17 -8.28
N LYS A 18 -15.81 6.57 -7.27
CA LYS A 18 -15.31 7.21 -6.05
C LYS A 18 -14.21 6.40 -5.38
N ARG A 19 -14.44 5.10 -5.18
CA ARG A 19 -13.45 4.18 -4.61
C ARG A 19 -12.17 4.12 -5.45
N ARG A 20 -12.28 4.00 -6.78
CA ARG A 20 -11.10 3.99 -7.66
C ARG A 20 -10.32 5.32 -7.55
N LEU A 21 -11.01 6.45 -7.56
CA LEU A 21 -10.40 7.78 -7.40
C LEU A 21 -9.67 7.94 -6.07
N SER A 22 -10.24 7.44 -4.95
CA SER A 22 -9.57 7.50 -3.64
C SER A 22 -8.35 6.58 -3.58
N VAL A 23 -8.40 5.40 -4.20
CA VAL A 23 -7.33 4.40 -4.19
C VAL A 23 -6.18 4.78 -5.13
N PHE A 24 -6.47 5.37 -6.28
CA PHE A 24 -5.50 5.82 -7.28
C PHE A 24 -5.07 7.28 -7.17
N ASN A 25 -5.47 7.96 -6.10
CA ASN A 25 -4.96 9.28 -5.77
C ASN A 25 -3.42 9.31 -5.94
N PRO A 26 -2.87 10.20 -6.79
CA PRO A 26 -1.44 10.24 -7.05
C PRO A 26 -0.58 10.35 -5.79
N ASN A 27 -1.01 11.15 -4.82
CA ASN A 27 -0.30 11.28 -3.54
C ASN A 27 -0.28 9.97 -2.75
N LYS A 28 -1.35 9.18 -2.81
CA LYS A 28 -1.42 7.85 -2.18
C LYS A 28 -0.45 6.88 -2.86
N PHE A 29 -0.42 6.87 -4.19
CA PHE A 29 0.51 6.05 -4.97
C PHE A 29 1.97 6.40 -4.66
N ARG A 30 2.33 7.68 -4.74
CA ARG A 30 3.68 8.19 -4.45
C ARG A 30 4.12 7.86 -3.02
N THR A 31 3.19 7.94 -2.05
CA THR A 31 3.44 7.56 -0.65
C THR A 31 3.74 6.06 -0.54
N CYS A 32 2.92 5.21 -1.19
CA CYS A 32 3.16 3.76 -1.21
C CYS A 32 4.53 3.42 -1.80
N GLN A 33 4.88 4.00 -2.94
CA GLN A 33 6.18 3.83 -3.58
C GLN A 33 7.33 4.25 -2.65
N SER A 34 7.21 5.40 -1.99
CA SER A 34 8.23 5.93 -1.08
C SER A 34 8.45 5.01 0.13
N LEU A 35 7.37 4.50 0.72
CA LEU A 35 7.45 3.55 1.84
C LEU A 35 8.09 2.23 1.42
N ILE A 36 7.73 1.68 0.25
CA ILE A 36 8.35 0.48 -0.29
C ILE A 36 9.85 0.70 -0.47
N GLN A 37 10.25 1.78 -1.14
CA GLN A 37 11.67 2.10 -1.36
C GLN A 37 12.43 2.25 -0.03
N TYR A 38 11.85 2.96 0.94
CA TYR A 38 12.45 3.16 2.26
C TYR A 38 12.73 1.83 2.98
N HIS A 39 11.77 0.91 2.97
CA HIS A 39 11.89 -0.38 3.65
C HIS A 39 12.73 -1.40 2.86
N GLU A 40 12.71 -1.37 1.53
CA GLU A 40 13.59 -2.21 0.71
C GLU A 40 15.06 -1.88 0.94
N GLN A 41 15.42 -0.60 1.13
CA GLN A 41 16.78 -0.19 1.48
C GLN A 41 17.24 -0.70 2.85
N ARG A 42 16.31 -0.94 3.76
CA ARG A 42 16.56 -1.51 5.09
C ARG A 42 16.57 -3.04 5.08
N ASN A 43 16.34 -3.66 3.92
CA ASN A 43 16.11 -5.10 3.78
C ASN A 43 14.98 -5.59 4.69
N ASP A 44 13.89 -4.82 4.79
CA ASP A 44 12.69 -5.22 5.49
C ASP A 44 11.77 -6.01 4.54
N LYS A 45 11.10 -7.06 5.05
CA LYS A 45 10.06 -7.78 4.30
C LYS A 45 8.75 -6.99 4.34
N ILE A 46 8.19 -6.69 3.18
CA ILE A 46 7.04 -5.81 2.97
C ILE A 46 5.90 -6.60 2.31
N ILE A 47 4.73 -6.57 2.93
CA ILE A 47 3.49 -7.05 2.31
C ILE A 47 2.56 -5.88 2.08
N VAL A 48 2.09 -5.73 0.84
CA VAL A 48 1.15 -4.68 0.44
C VAL A 48 -0.22 -5.28 0.18
N PHE A 49 -1.25 -4.79 0.88
CA PHE A 49 -2.63 -5.23 0.75
C PHE A 49 -3.50 -4.18 0.06
N SER A 50 -4.44 -4.65 -0.74
CA SER A 50 -5.57 -3.83 -1.21
C SER A 50 -6.76 -4.74 -1.50
N ASP A 51 -7.93 -4.29 -1.07
CA ASP A 51 -9.18 -5.03 -1.26
C ASP A 51 -9.73 -4.87 -2.68
N ASP A 52 -9.20 -3.92 -3.44
CA ASP A 52 -9.48 -3.72 -4.86
C ASP A 52 -8.38 -4.39 -5.72
N PRO A 53 -8.65 -5.55 -6.35
CA PRO A 53 -7.68 -6.26 -7.19
C PRO A 53 -7.27 -5.45 -8.43
N PHE A 54 -8.18 -4.63 -8.95
CA PHE A 54 -7.93 -3.77 -10.09
C PHE A 54 -6.92 -2.68 -9.71
N ALA A 55 -7.05 -2.12 -8.52
CA ALA A 55 -6.06 -1.22 -7.96
C ALA A 55 -4.67 -1.83 -7.87
N VAL A 56 -4.57 -3.02 -7.30
CA VAL A 56 -3.26 -3.67 -7.14
C VAL A 56 -2.56 -3.87 -8.47
N LYS A 57 -3.30 -4.22 -9.52
CA LYS A 57 -2.73 -4.49 -10.84
C LYS A 57 -1.95 -3.28 -11.38
N ILE A 58 -2.47 -2.06 -11.26
CA ILE A 58 -1.72 -0.86 -11.70
C ILE A 58 -0.47 -0.64 -10.85
N TYR A 59 -0.60 -0.74 -9.53
CA TYR A 59 0.54 -0.59 -8.61
C TYR A 59 1.65 -1.59 -8.95
N VAL A 60 1.28 -2.84 -9.16
CA VAL A 60 2.21 -3.93 -9.50
C VAL A 60 2.86 -3.73 -10.85
N LEU A 61 2.11 -3.33 -11.88
CA LEU A 61 2.66 -3.11 -13.22
C LEU A 61 3.65 -1.93 -13.22
N LYS A 62 3.33 -0.84 -12.53
CA LYS A 62 4.22 0.33 -12.44
C LYS A 62 5.44 0.07 -11.55
N LEU A 63 5.28 -0.64 -10.43
CA LEU A 63 6.35 -0.88 -9.45
C LEU A 63 7.15 -2.16 -9.73
N VAL A 64 6.69 -2.99 -10.66
CA VAL A 64 7.30 -4.27 -11.08
C VAL A 64 7.54 -5.19 -9.87
N LYS A 65 6.48 -5.54 -9.15
CA LYS A 65 6.53 -6.37 -7.93
C LYS A 65 5.68 -7.63 -8.04
N PRO A 66 6.04 -8.74 -7.37
CA PRO A 66 5.19 -9.94 -7.32
C PRO A 66 3.79 -9.65 -6.77
N PHE A 67 2.78 -10.34 -7.32
CA PHE A 67 1.37 -10.13 -6.96
C PHE A 67 0.59 -11.45 -6.88
N ILE A 68 -0.19 -11.61 -5.82
CA ILE A 68 -1.12 -12.74 -5.66
C ILE A 68 -2.56 -12.23 -5.70
N HIS A 69 -3.35 -12.75 -6.65
CA HIS A 69 -4.79 -12.52 -6.77
C HIS A 69 -5.58 -13.83 -6.90
N GLY A 70 -6.90 -13.74 -6.94
CA GLY A 70 -7.81 -14.91 -6.94
C GLY A 70 -7.64 -15.88 -8.10
N LYS A 71 -7.09 -15.43 -9.24
CA LYS A 71 -6.87 -16.29 -10.41
C LYS A 71 -5.49 -16.95 -10.42
N VAL A 72 -4.60 -16.60 -9.47
CA VAL A 72 -3.28 -17.24 -9.34
C VAL A 72 -3.45 -18.66 -8.84
N SER A 73 -2.87 -19.61 -9.58
CA SER A 73 -2.93 -21.03 -9.25
C SER A 73 -2.31 -21.33 -7.88
N HIS A 74 -2.73 -22.42 -7.24
CA HIS A 74 -2.18 -22.79 -5.94
C HIS A 74 -0.66 -23.01 -5.97
N ASN A 75 -0.15 -23.67 -7.01
CA ASN A 75 1.28 -23.95 -7.17
C ASN A 75 2.09 -22.66 -7.36
N GLU A 76 1.64 -21.76 -8.23
CA GLU A 76 2.28 -20.47 -8.46
C GLU A 76 2.28 -19.62 -7.18
N ARG A 77 1.17 -19.64 -6.43
CA ARG A 77 1.07 -18.96 -5.14
C ARG A 77 2.11 -19.46 -4.15
N ILE A 78 2.26 -20.78 -3.98
CA ILE A 78 3.28 -21.35 -3.10
C ILE A 78 4.68 -20.90 -3.53
N GLN A 79 4.98 -20.93 -4.83
CA GLN A 79 6.27 -20.49 -5.35
C GLN A 79 6.53 -19.01 -5.04
N LEU A 80 5.55 -18.13 -5.24
CA LEU A 80 5.67 -16.71 -4.94
C LEU A 80 5.93 -16.46 -3.45
N LEU A 81 5.21 -17.15 -2.55
CA LEU A 81 5.38 -17.02 -1.11
C LEU A 81 6.74 -17.57 -0.65
N GLN A 82 7.17 -18.73 -1.15
CA GLN A 82 8.49 -19.29 -0.84
C GLN A 82 9.62 -18.40 -1.35
N ASN A 83 9.47 -17.83 -2.54
CA ASN A 83 10.44 -16.90 -3.11
C ASN A 83 10.51 -15.63 -2.26
N PHE A 84 9.37 -15.05 -1.84
CA PHE A 84 9.33 -13.92 -0.92
C PHE A 84 10.04 -14.21 0.42
N GLN A 85 9.82 -15.39 1.00
CA GLN A 85 10.45 -15.79 2.27
C GLN A 85 11.96 -16.00 2.14
N ARG A 86 12.40 -16.74 1.11
CA ARG A 86 13.76 -17.28 1.02
C ARG A 86 14.71 -16.43 0.18
N ASN A 87 14.18 -15.68 -0.78
CA ASN A 87 15.01 -14.88 -1.69
C ASN A 87 15.24 -13.48 -1.12
N PRO A 88 16.49 -13.10 -0.80
CA PRO A 88 16.79 -11.76 -0.29
C PRO A 88 16.61 -10.66 -1.34
N LYS A 89 16.51 -11.01 -2.63
CA LYS A 89 16.24 -10.05 -3.71
C LYS A 89 14.77 -9.66 -3.82
N ILE A 90 13.87 -10.41 -3.19
CA ILE A 90 12.43 -10.16 -3.24
C ILE A 90 11.94 -9.82 -1.84
N ASN A 91 11.84 -8.52 -1.58
CA ASN A 91 11.43 -8.00 -0.27
C ASN A 91 10.01 -7.47 -0.25
N THR A 92 9.34 -7.36 -1.40
CA THR A 92 7.99 -6.82 -1.50
C THR A 92 7.09 -7.79 -2.24
N ILE A 93 5.89 -8.03 -1.71
CA ILE A 93 4.82 -8.77 -2.40
C ILE A 93 3.49 -8.04 -2.22
N PHE A 94 2.71 -7.99 -3.29
CA PHE A 94 1.36 -7.46 -3.28
C PHE A 94 0.35 -8.60 -3.15
N LEU A 95 -0.70 -8.37 -2.38
CA LEU A 95 -1.79 -9.30 -2.15
C LEU A 95 -3.12 -8.56 -2.35
N SER A 96 -4.03 -9.18 -3.10
CA SER A 96 -5.42 -8.72 -3.09
C SER A 96 -6.16 -9.26 -1.86
N LYS A 97 -7.49 -9.08 -1.80
CA LYS A 97 -8.38 -9.65 -0.79
C LYS A 97 -8.21 -11.15 -0.52
N VAL A 98 -7.57 -11.90 -1.42
CA VAL A 98 -7.22 -13.31 -1.18
C VAL A 98 -6.30 -13.50 0.03
N GLY A 99 -5.47 -12.51 0.36
CA GLY A 99 -4.62 -12.53 1.56
C GLY A 99 -5.41 -12.54 2.87
N ASP A 100 -6.71 -12.27 2.85
CA ASP A 100 -7.52 -12.16 4.06
C ASP A 100 -8.17 -13.46 4.49
N THR A 101 -8.47 -14.36 3.55
CA THR A 101 -9.50 -15.38 3.77
C THR A 101 -9.01 -16.81 3.80
N SER A 102 -7.76 -17.15 3.40
CA SER A 102 -7.51 -18.57 3.07
C SER A 102 -6.08 -19.14 3.14
N PHE A 103 -5.04 -18.41 3.56
CA PHE A 103 -3.69 -19.00 3.60
C PHE A 103 -2.75 -18.41 4.63
N ASP A 104 -1.78 -19.21 5.09
CA ASP A 104 -0.73 -18.79 6.00
C ASP A 104 0.22 -17.82 5.30
N LEU A 105 0.08 -16.55 5.66
CA LEU A 105 0.94 -15.51 5.16
C LEU A 105 2.34 -15.60 5.76
N PRO A 106 3.38 -15.34 4.98
CA PRO A 106 4.74 -15.27 5.47
C PRO A 106 4.89 -14.13 6.49
N GLU A 107 5.85 -14.30 7.39
CA GLU A 107 6.26 -13.26 8.31
C GLU A 107 6.82 -12.05 7.54
N ALA A 108 6.43 -10.84 7.95
CA ALA A 108 6.89 -9.60 7.36
C ALA A 108 7.16 -8.54 8.44
N ASN A 109 8.07 -7.62 8.15
CA ASN A 109 8.37 -6.50 9.05
C ASN A 109 7.41 -5.34 8.81
N VAL A 110 6.91 -5.21 7.59
CA VAL A 110 6.14 -4.06 7.15
C VAL A 110 4.88 -4.53 6.45
N VAL A 111 3.75 -3.98 6.88
CA VAL A 111 2.47 -4.16 6.21
C VAL A 111 1.98 -2.79 5.73
N ILE A 112 1.72 -2.66 4.43
CA ILE A 112 1.13 -1.46 3.84
C ILE A 112 -0.26 -1.82 3.33
N GLN A 113 -1.29 -1.13 3.79
CA GLN A 113 -2.66 -1.30 3.33
C GLN A 113 -3.07 -0.07 2.52
N ILE A 114 -3.33 -0.26 1.22
CA ILE A 114 -3.69 0.80 0.28
C ILE A 114 -5.18 1.13 0.37
N SER A 115 -6.00 0.08 0.41
CA SER A 115 -7.46 0.18 0.45
C SER A 115 -8.03 -0.91 1.35
N SER A 116 -9.16 -0.60 2.00
CA SER A 116 -9.89 -1.56 2.83
C SER A 116 -11.39 -1.31 2.73
N ASP A 117 -12.17 -2.38 2.55
CA ASP A 117 -13.64 -2.36 2.49
C ASP A 117 -14.30 -2.27 3.88
N GLY A 118 -13.57 -1.82 4.90
CA GLY A 118 -14.14 -1.63 6.24
C GLY A 118 -14.46 -2.95 6.95
N GLY A 119 -13.65 -3.99 6.72
CA GLY A 119 -13.76 -5.30 7.36
C GLY A 119 -13.70 -5.26 8.90
N SER A 120 -13.85 -6.43 9.53
CA SER A 120 -13.80 -6.52 10.99
C SER A 120 -12.43 -6.07 11.52
N ARG A 121 -12.41 -4.96 12.26
CA ARG A 121 -11.21 -4.41 12.93
C ARG A 121 -10.51 -5.46 13.81
N ARG A 122 -11.30 -6.35 14.41
CA ARG A 122 -10.77 -7.48 15.19
C ARG A 122 -10.02 -8.48 14.30
N GLN A 123 -10.54 -8.79 13.12
CA GLN A 123 -9.83 -9.63 12.14
C GLN A 123 -8.57 -8.94 11.62
N GLU A 124 -8.62 -7.62 11.36
CA GLU A 124 -7.45 -6.82 10.96
C GLU A 124 -6.33 -6.91 11.99
N ALA A 125 -6.59 -6.61 13.27
CA ALA A 125 -5.56 -6.70 14.31
C ALA A 125 -5.04 -8.12 14.55
N GLN A 126 -5.92 -9.14 14.47
CA GLN A 126 -5.49 -10.55 14.54
C GLN A 126 -4.57 -10.91 13.36
N ARG A 127 -4.92 -10.46 12.14
CA ARG A 127 -4.11 -10.66 10.93
C ARG A 127 -2.75 -10.00 11.08
N LEU A 128 -2.72 -8.75 11.55
CA LEU A 128 -1.48 -8.02 11.80
C LEU A 128 -0.60 -8.73 12.81
N GLY A 129 -1.15 -9.24 13.92
CA GLY A 129 -0.39 -10.00 14.91
C GLY A 129 0.21 -11.32 14.39
N ARG A 130 -0.36 -11.89 13.32
CA ARG A 130 0.18 -13.08 12.65
C ARG A 130 1.25 -12.76 11.62
N ILE A 131 1.10 -11.65 10.89
CA ILE A 131 2.01 -11.25 9.82
C ILE A 131 3.24 -10.53 10.36
N LEU A 132 3.01 -9.54 11.23
CA LEU A 132 4.05 -8.62 11.68
C LEU A 132 5.01 -9.33 12.62
N ARG A 133 6.29 -9.30 12.26
CA ARG A 133 7.39 -9.82 13.06
C ARG A 133 8.50 -8.80 13.18
N ILE A 134 8.99 -8.68 14.41
CA ILE A 134 10.18 -7.91 14.75
C ILE A 134 11.39 -8.56 14.07
N LYS A 135 12.21 -7.74 13.42
CA LYS A 135 13.48 -8.19 12.84
C LYS A 135 14.44 -8.64 13.95
N LYS A 136 14.89 -9.91 13.89
CA LYS A 136 15.69 -10.54 14.96
C LYS A 136 17.13 -10.04 15.05
N ASP A 137 17.67 -9.46 13.98
CA ASP A 137 19.11 -9.18 13.84
C ASP A 137 19.55 -7.81 14.39
N ILE A 138 18.71 -7.13 15.19
CA ILE A 138 19.02 -5.79 15.70
C ILE A 138 19.43 -5.88 17.16
N ILE A 139 20.72 -5.62 17.41
CA ILE A 139 21.39 -5.61 18.73
C ILE A 139 20.77 -4.53 19.66
N ASN A 140 20.04 -3.56 19.11
CA ASN A 140 19.31 -2.53 19.86
C ASN A 140 17.83 -2.91 20.02
N ILE A 141 17.49 -3.45 21.20
CA ILE A 141 16.15 -3.92 21.59
C ILE A 141 15.10 -2.78 21.66
N ASN A 142 15.52 -1.52 21.58
CA ASN A 142 14.68 -0.34 21.83
C ASN A 142 14.11 0.34 20.56
N GLU A 143 14.28 -0.24 19.36
CA GLU A 143 13.71 0.33 18.13
C GLU A 143 12.48 -0.46 17.65
N ASN A 144 11.38 0.24 17.40
CA ASN A 144 10.19 -0.32 16.74
C ASN A 144 10.59 -0.83 15.34
N ASN A 145 10.55 -2.15 15.15
CA ASN A 145 11.02 -2.82 13.93
C ASN A 145 9.90 -3.52 13.16
N ALA A 146 8.65 -3.28 13.54
CA ALA A 146 7.47 -3.74 12.83
C ALA A 146 6.56 -2.53 12.55
N PHE A 147 6.14 -2.36 11.30
CA PHE A 147 5.37 -1.19 10.86
C PHE A 147 4.08 -1.61 10.17
N PHE A 148 2.99 -0.96 10.54
CA PHE A 148 1.72 -1.05 9.83
C PHE A 148 1.32 0.33 9.33
N TYR A 149 1.15 0.45 8.01
CA TYR A 149 0.71 1.67 7.35
C TYR A 149 -0.66 1.47 6.75
N THR A 150 -1.62 2.32 7.11
CA THR A 150 -2.88 2.46 6.36
C THR A 150 -2.79 3.75 5.54
N LEU A 151 -2.85 3.63 4.21
CA LEU A 151 -2.85 4.79 3.32
C LEU A 151 -4.28 5.28 3.12
N ILE A 152 -4.53 6.54 3.44
CA ILE A 152 -5.87 7.15 3.39
C ILE A 152 -5.84 8.40 2.53
N SER A 153 -6.78 8.50 1.61
CA SER A 153 -7.03 9.72 0.84
C SER A 153 -7.88 10.66 1.68
N GLN A 154 -7.30 11.81 2.05
CA GLN A 154 -8.02 12.88 2.75
C GLN A 154 -9.23 13.35 1.94
N ASP A 155 -10.28 13.76 2.65
CA ASP A 155 -11.56 14.25 2.13
C ASP A 155 -12.35 13.20 1.33
N THR A 156 -12.14 11.91 1.65
CA THR A 156 -12.90 10.80 1.08
C THR A 156 -13.57 9.95 2.15
N ASP A 157 -14.44 9.04 1.72
CA ASP A 157 -15.17 8.12 2.59
C ASP A 157 -14.23 7.19 3.38
N GLU A 158 -12.97 7.04 2.95
CA GLU A 158 -11.95 6.28 3.68
C GLU A 158 -11.67 6.88 5.08
N MET A 159 -11.86 8.20 5.26
CA MET A 159 -11.65 8.88 6.55
C MET A 159 -12.70 8.48 7.60
N ASN A 160 -13.89 8.06 7.18
CA ASN A 160 -14.99 7.72 8.09
C ASN A 160 -14.64 6.57 9.05
N HIS A 161 -13.68 5.71 8.65
CA HIS A 161 -13.24 4.57 9.44
C HIS A 161 -12.06 4.89 10.37
N LEU A 162 -11.41 6.04 10.18
CA LEU A 162 -10.16 6.39 10.87
C LEU A 162 -10.30 6.48 12.39
N PRO A 163 -11.28 7.20 12.98
CA PRO A 163 -11.36 7.34 14.43
C PRO A 163 -11.56 5.99 15.14
N LYS A 164 -12.42 5.14 14.55
CA LYS A 164 -12.72 3.81 15.07
C LYS A 164 -11.51 2.87 14.95
N ARG A 165 -10.71 2.99 13.89
CA ARG A 165 -9.46 2.22 13.72
C ARG A 165 -8.41 2.66 14.74
N GLN A 166 -8.21 3.97 14.89
CA GLN A 166 -7.25 4.53 15.85
C GLN A 166 -7.57 4.09 17.28
N SER A 167 -8.82 4.26 17.73
CA SER A 167 -9.26 3.81 19.05
C SER A 167 -8.96 2.33 19.24
N PHE A 168 -9.41 1.48 18.30
CA PHE A 168 -9.24 0.04 18.42
C PHE A 168 -7.77 -0.40 18.48
N LEU A 169 -6.89 0.14 17.63
CA LEU A 169 -5.46 -0.19 17.66
C LEU A 169 -4.79 0.29 18.95
N THR A 170 -5.18 1.47 19.44
CA THR A 170 -4.66 2.01 20.70
C THR A 170 -5.11 1.14 21.89
N ASP A 171 -6.37 0.69 21.90
CA ASP A 171 -6.92 -0.21 22.92
C ASP A 171 -6.22 -1.58 22.95
N GLN A 172 -5.64 -2.01 21.82
CA GLN A 172 -4.82 -3.23 21.73
C GLN A 172 -3.34 -2.99 22.08
N GLY A 173 -2.97 -1.77 22.47
CA GLY A 173 -1.60 -1.42 22.89
C GLY A 173 -0.65 -1.05 21.76
N TYR A 174 -1.13 -0.84 20.53
CA TYR A 174 -0.27 -0.40 19.43
C TYR A 174 0.00 1.10 19.50
N THR A 175 1.25 1.51 19.25
CA THR A 175 1.61 2.91 19.03
C THR A 175 1.02 3.38 17.69
N TYR A 176 0.33 4.51 17.72
CA TYR A 176 -0.34 5.06 16.55
C TYR A 176 0.17 6.47 16.23
N ALA A 177 0.43 6.73 14.94
CA ALA A 177 0.85 8.05 14.47
C ALA A 177 0.19 8.40 13.14
N MET A 178 -0.22 9.66 13.01
CA MET A 178 -0.70 10.22 11.74
C MET A 178 0.45 10.92 11.03
N LEU A 179 0.68 10.54 9.78
CA LEU A 179 1.68 11.14 8.92
C LEU A 179 1.03 11.71 7.66
N THR A 180 1.48 12.88 7.24
CA THR A 180 1.08 13.45 5.95
C THR A 180 2.00 12.93 4.84
N HIS A 181 1.51 12.90 3.61
CA HIS A 181 2.33 12.49 2.45
C HIS A 181 3.60 13.35 2.30
N THR A 182 3.54 14.65 2.62
CA THR A 182 4.69 15.58 2.61
C THR A 182 5.77 15.25 3.63
N GLN A 183 5.41 14.54 4.70
CA GLN A 183 6.38 14.01 5.67
C GLN A 183 7.04 12.72 5.13
N ILE A 184 6.37 11.95 4.28
CA ILE A 184 6.93 10.68 3.79
C ILE A 184 7.73 10.89 2.49
N ILE A 185 7.20 11.72 1.59
CA ILE A 185 7.78 11.99 0.28
C ILE A 185 8.80 13.12 0.43
N THR A 186 10.08 12.80 0.20
CA THR A 186 11.18 13.78 0.24
C THR A 186 11.78 14.10 -1.12
N ASN A 187 11.59 13.23 -2.11
CA ASN A 187 12.14 13.43 -3.46
C ASN A 187 11.08 13.09 -4.50
N GLU A 188 10.36 14.11 -4.97
CA GLU A 188 9.21 13.94 -5.87
C GLU A 188 9.61 13.55 -7.30
N ASN A 189 10.79 13.99 -7.75
CA ASN A 189 11.25 13.87 -9.15
C ASN A 189 11.51 12.42 -9.61
N GLN A 190 11.40 11.47 -8.67
CA GLN A 190 11.78 10.08 -8.81
C GLN A 190 10.58 9.14 -8.61
N LEU A 191 9.41 9.71 -8.34
CA LEU A 191 8.18 8.96 -8.10
C LEU A 191 7.29 8.96 -9.36
N TYR A 192 6.53 7.88 -9.52
CA TYR A 192 5.51 7.81 -10.55
C TYR A 192 4.40 8.82 -10.29
N LEU A 193 3.73 9.24 -11.37
CA LEU A 193 2.67 10.23 -11.32
C LEU A 193 3.19 11.57 -10.80
N SER A 194 4.47 11.90 -11.00
CA SER A 194 5.12 13.14 -10.52
C SER A 194 4.69 14.36 -11.33
N THR A 195 4.37 14.16 -12.61
CA THR A 195 3.91 15.21 -13.53
C THR A 195 2.39 15.29 -13.60
N ASP A 196 1.85 16.45 -14.00
CA ASP A 196 0.41 16.60 -14.18
C ASP A 196 -0.12 15.82 -15.38
N GLU A 197 0.68 15.67 -16.44
CA GLU A 197 0.34 14.86 -17.62
C GLU A 197 0.07 13.39 -17.24
N GLU A 198 0.95 12.77 -16.46
CA GLU A 198 0.77 11.39 -15.99
C GLU A 198 -0.47 11.23 -15.10
N GLN A 199 -0.77 12.25 -14.30
CA GLN A 199 -1.95 12.25 -13.43
C GLN A 199 -3.24 12.39 -14.24
N GLN A 200 -3.28 13.27 -15.25
CA GLN A 200 -4.42 13.44 -16.14
C GLN A 200 -4.67 12.19 -17.00
N GLU A 201 -3.61 11.53 -17.47
CA GLU A 201 -3.72 10.27 -18.20
C GLU A 201 -4.38 9.19 -17.32
N LEU A 202 -3.89 9.02 -16.08
CA LEU A 202 -4.48 8.08 -15.12
C LEU A 202 -5.94 8.43 -14.79
N LEU A 203 -6.24 9.71 -14.58
CA LEU A 203 -7.61 10.17 -14.31
C LEU A 203 -8.54 9.81 -15.47
N GLY A 204 -8.14 10.12 -16.71
CA GLY A 204 -8.90 9.78 -17.91
C GLY A 204 -9.10 8.28 -18.06
N GLN A 205 -8.11 7.45 -17.70
CA GLN A 205 -8.24 5.99 -17.70
C GLN A 205 -9.26 5.50 -16.67
N ILE A 206 -9.22 6.03 -15.43
CA ILE A 206 -10.16 5.65 -14.37
C ILE A 206 -11.61 5.98 -14.78
N LEU A 207 -11.83 7.16 -15.37
CA LEU A 207 -13.15 7.61 -15.78
C LEU A 207 -13.70 6.83 -17.00
N LYS A 208 -12.82 6.34 -17.88
CA LYS A 208 -13.20 5.54 -19.06
C LYS A 208 -13.39 4.05 -18.78
N THR A 209 -12.83 3.52 -17.69
CA THR A 209 -12.92 2.09 -17.40
C THR A 209 -14.33 1.74 -16.98
N PRO A 210 -15.01 0.79 -17.67
CA PRO A 210 -16.29 0.28 -17.23
C PRO A 210 -16.25 -0.24 -15.79
N ASN A 211 -17.42 -0.29 -15.14
CA ASN A 211 -17.53 -0.81 -13.77
C ASN A 211 -17.04 -2.26 -13.66
N ASP A 212 -17.24 -3.06 -14.71
CA ASP A 212 -16.99 -4.51 -14.71
C ASP A 212 -15.62 -4.90 -15.28
N ASP A 213 -14.86 -3.93 -15.80
CA ASP A 213 -13.62 -4.24 -16.51
C ASP A 213 -12.45 -4.38 -15.53
N GLU A 214 -11.97 -5.62 -15.34
CA GLU A 214 -10.69 -5.92 -14.68
C GLU A 214 -9.48 -5.51 -15.55
N THR A 215 -9.73 -4.97 -16.75
CA THR A 215 -8.69 -4.60 -17.70
C THR A 215 -8.59 -3.09 -17.82
N LEU A 216 -7.50 -2.55 -17.26
CA LEU A 216 -6.95 -1.26 -17.68
C LEU A 216 -5.81 -1.49 -18.67
N PRO A 217 -5.61 -0.59 -19.65
CA PRO A 217 -4.42 -0.60 -20.47
C PRO A 217 -3.18 -0.32 -19.62
N VAL A 218 -2.04 -0.84 -20.07
CA VAL A 218 -0.72 -0.64 -19.45
C VAL A 218 -0.04 0.55 -20.12
N PRO A 219 0.35 1.62 -19.40
CA PRO A 219 1.25 2.61 -19.99
C PRO A 219 2.70 2.47 -19.50
N ILE A 220 3.57 2.64 -20.50
CA ILE A 220 5.02 2.52 -20.59
C ILE A 220 5.73 3.65 -19.83
N ARG A 221 6.75 3.33 -19.03
CA ARG A 221 8.03 4.09 -18.93
C ARG A 221 9.05 3.33 -18.05
N LYS A 222 10.32 3.38 -18.47
CA LYS A 222 11.46 2.76 -17.79
C LYS A 222 11.67 3.37 -16.40
N THR A 223 11.95 2.51 -15.43
CA THR A 223 12.27 2.83 -14.04
C THR A 223 13.50 3.76 -13.94
N PRO A 224 13.42 4.89 -13.23
CA PRO A 224 14.62 5.61 -12.82
C PRO A 224 15.31 4.83 -11.69
N SER A 225 16.65 4.78 -11.72
CA SER A 225 17.48 4.24 -10.63
C SER A 225 17.54 5.27 -9.50
N ILE A 226 17.13 4.89 -8.29
CA ILE A 226 16.88 5.86 -7.21
C ILE A 226 17.36 5.30 -5.87
N LYS A 227 18.14 6.13 -5.15
CA LYS A 227 18.36 6.06 -3.70
C LYS A 227 17.59 7.22 -3.05
N PRO A 228 16.89 7.04 -1.91
CA PRO A 228 16.72 8.16 -0.98
C PRO A 228 17.28 7.85 0.41
N ILE A 229 17.42 8.91 1.22
CA ILE A 229 17.60 8.90 2.68
C ILE A 229 16.43 9.69 3.25
N HIS A 230 15.79 9.22 4.33
CA HIS A 230 14.78 10.00 5.05
C HIS A 230 15.05 10.05 6.59
N PRO A 231 15.14 11.24 7.23
CA PRO A 231 15.41 11.42 8.67
C PRO A 231 14.22 11.33 9.65
N LEU A 232 12.94 11.36 9.20
CA LEU A 232 11.74 11.35 10.07
C LEU A 232 11.57 10.16 11.03
N PHE A 233 12.17 9.01 10.77
CA PHE A 233 12.02 7.85 11.67
C PHE A 233 12.89 7.93 12.93
N LYS A 234 13.70 8.98 13.10
CA LYS A 234 14.37 9.26 14.38
C LYS A 234 13.41 9.67 15.50
N LYS A 235 12.18 10.12 15.17
CA LYS A 235 11.23 10.70 16.15
C LYS A 235 10.26 9.68 16.78
N PHE A 236 10.27 8.43 16.31
CA PHE A 236 9.51 7.31 16.88
C PHE A 236 10.39 6.41 17.78
N ARG A 237 11.45 7.01 18.36
CA ARG A 237 12.51 6.39 19.16
C ARG A 237 12.36 6.60 20.68
N SER A 238 11.18 6.95 21.16
CA SER A 238 10.93 7.19 22.59
C SER A 238 9.67 6.49 23.04
#